data_AF-A0A0H3DA71-F1
#
_entry.id   AF-A0A0H3DA71-F1
#
_cell.length_a   1.000
_cell.length_b   1.000
_cell.length_c   1.000
_cell.angle_alpha   90.00
_cell.angle_beta   90.00
_cell.angle_gamma   90.00
#
_symmetry.space_group_name_H-M   'P 1'
#
loop_
_entity.id
_entity.type
_entity.pdbx_description
1 polymer ?
#
loop_
_entity_poly.entity_id
_entity_poly.type
_entity_poly.pdbx_seq_one_letter_code
_entity_poly.pdbx_strand_id
1 'polypeptide(L)'
;MLGINATLADIEWDEDRTPQAEAAWERLGSHLGFTSTRPEKLYGKGPDNLWALAGDRHAVVEMKTGCTTDMIAKKDVDQLGGSVRWDQDNHPGITSIPGITSIPIMVHPSRIVNHQGTPVPGMRVITAAKLDELKTAVRSFAVALADGQGRWYDEQGVSVQLTQARLTAGKFLNAFTEVNLVES
;
A
#
# COMPACT_ATOMS: atom_id res chain seq x y z
N MET A 1 -8.27 -20.36 0.09
CA MET A 1 -8.03 -19.27 1.06
C MET A 1 -6.75 -19.38 1.88
N LEU A 2 -6.06 -20.53 1.93
CA LEU A 2 -4.79 -20.66 2.67
C LEU A 2 -3.71 -19.64 2.22
N GLY A 3 -3.62 -19.37 0.92
CA GLY A 3 -2.64 -18.42 0.36
C GLY A 3 -2.81 -16.99 0.85
N ILE A 4 -4.04 -16.46 0.93
CA ILE A 4 -4.25 -15.07 1.36
C ILE A 4 -4.02 -14.90 2.86
N ASN A 5 -4.41 -15.88 3.68
CA ASN A 5 -4.14 -15.83 5.12
C ASN A 5 -2.64 -15.90 5.43
N ALA A 6 -1.90 -16.75 4.70
CA ALA A 6 -0.45 -16.80 4.81
C ALA A 6 0.19 -15.46 4.40
N THR A 7 -0.25 -14.88 3.28
CA THR A 7 0.18 -13.54 2.85
C THR A 7 -0.07 -12.49 3.95
N LEU A 8 -1.27 -12.43 4.52
CA LEU A 8 -1.57 -11.45 5.56
C LEU A 8 -0.78 -11.65 6.86
N ALA A 9 -0.42 -12.90 7.20
CA ALA A 9 0.37 -13.24 8.38
C ALA A 9 1.87 -12.92 8.23
N ASP A 10 2.33 -12.64 7.01
CA ASP A 10 3.69 -12.19 6.75
C ASP A 10 3.82 -10.65 6.82
N ILE A 11 2.72 -9.90 6.77
CA ILE A 11 2.72 -8.42 6.89
C ILE A 11 2.64 -8.04 8.37
N GLU A 12 3.72 -8.24 9.12
CA GLU A 12 3.77 -8.02 10.57
C GLU A 12 4.72 -6.88 10.95
N TRP A 13 4.46 -6.26 12.11
CA TRP A 13 5.34 -5.26 12.71
C TRP A 13 6.49 -5.96 13.43
N ASP A 14 7.54 -6.31 12.67
CA ASP A 14 8.65 -7.14 13.12
C ASP A 14 9.95 -6.67 12.46
N GLU A 15 10.96 -6.34 13.28
CA GLU A 15 12.26 -5.82 12.87
C GLU A 15 13.05 -6.82 12.00
N ASP A 16 12.88 -8.12 12.26
CA ASP A 16 13.63 -9.19 11.58
C ASP A 16 12.92 -9.70 10.32
N ARG A 17 11.68 -9.24 10.07
CA ARG A 17 10.83 -9.76 8.99
C ARG A 17 10.39 -8.72 7.97
N THR A 18 11.07 -7.58 7.88
CA THR A 18 10.73 -6.54 6.89
C THR A 18 10.75 -7.04 5.44
N PRO A 19 11.73 -7.87 4.98
CA PRO A 19 11.72 -8.36 3.59
C PRO A 19 10.54 -9.28 3.28
N GLN A 20 10.04 -10.02 4.28
CA GLN A 20 8.88 -10.89 4.19
C GLN A 20 7.59 -10.06 4.14
N ALA A 21 7.51 -8.99 4.93
CA ALA A 21 6.40 -8.05 4.89
C ALA A 21 6.26 -7.37 3.52
N GLU A 22 7.36 -6.90 2.93
CA GLU A 22 7.38 -6.33 1.57
C GLU A 22 6.98 -7.35 0.49
N ALA A 23 7.48 -8.59 0.58
CA ALA A 23 7.06 -9.67 -0.33
C ALA A 23 5.58 -10.01 -0.17
N ALA A 24 5.06 -9.96 1.05
CA ALA A 24 3.66 -10.19 1.34
C ALA A 24 2.78 -9.03 0.85
N TRP A 25 3.25 -7.80 0.95
CA TRP A 25 2.57 -6.63 0.40
C TRP A 25 2.48 -6.69 -1.13
N GLU A 26 3.54 -7.15 -1.79
CA GLU A 26 3.53 -7.40 -3.23
C GLU A 26 2.43 -8.41 -3.61
N ARG A 27 2.45 -9.58 -2.95
CA ARG A 27 1.46 -10.66 -3.16
C ARG A 27 0.04 -10.20 -2.86
N LEU A 28 -0.14 -9.36 -1.83
CA LEU A 28 -1.43 -8.78 -1.50
C LEU A 28 -1.97 -7.94 -2.66
N GLY A 29 -1.14 -7.05 -3.22
CA GLY A 29 -1.52 -6.25 -4.39
C GLY A 29 -1.98 -7.12 -5.56
N SER A 30 -1.24 -8.20 -5.87
CA SER A 30 -1.61 -9.16 -6.91
C SER A 30 -2.93 -9.89 -6.61
N HIS A 31 -3.18 -10.28 -5.35
CA HIS A 31 -4.44 -10.89 -4.94
C HIS A 31 -5.64 -9.95 -5.05
N LEU A 32 -5.42 -8.64 -4.95
CA LEU A 32 -6.45 -7.62 -5.14
C LEU A 32 -6.64 -7.23 -6.63
N GLY A 33 -5.88 -7.85 -7.54
CA GLY A 33 -5.97 -7.61 -8.97
C GLY A 33 -5.15 -6.43 -9.48
N PHE A 34 -4.20 -5.93 -8.68
CA PHE A 34 -3.27 -4.87 -9.11
C PHE A 34 -2.01 -5.46 -9.74
N THR A 35 -1.44 -4.74 -10.72
CA THR A 35 -0.03 -4.95 -11.06
C THR A 35 0.79 -4.48 -9.87
N SER A 36 1.57 -5.39 -9.28
CA SER A 36 2.25 -5.18 -8.00
C SER A 36 3.68 -5.65 -8.14
N THR A 37 4.64 -4.80 -7.76
CA THR A 37 6.08 -5.07 -7.91
C THR A 37 6.88 -4.54 -6.71
N ARG A 38 8.15 -4.95 -6.60
CA ARG A 38 9.15 -4.43 -5.65
C ARG A 38 10.36 -3.82 -6.36
N PRO A 39 10.27 -2.56 -6.86
CA PRO A 39 11.36 -1.94 -7.62
C PRO A 39 12.73 -1.95 -6.94
N GLU A 40 12.80 -1.66 -5.63
CA GLU A 40 14.06 -1.72 -4.87
C GLU A 40 14.70 -3.11 -4.98
N LYS A 41 13.89 -4.17 -4.86
CA LYS A 41 14.37 -5.55 -4.98
C LYS A 41 14.79 -5.94 -6.41
N LEU A 42 14.12 -5.40 -7.42
CA LEU A 42 14.34 -5.71 -8.83
C LEU A 42 15.51 -4.93 -9.44
N TYR A 43 15.70 -3.67 -9.04
CA TYR A 43 16.59 -2.72 -9.69
C TYR A 43 17.63 -2.11 -8.75
N GLY A 44 17.57 -2.36 -7.44
CA GLY A 44 18.41 -1.72 -6.42
C GLY A 44 18.14 -0.22 -6.25
N LYS A 45 16.97 0.23 -6.70
CA LYS A 45 16.46 1.59 -6.55
C LYS A 45 14.94 1.63 -6.76
N GLY A 46 14.28 2.57 -6.09
CA GLY A 46 12.85 2.82 -6.21
C GLY A 46 12.12 2.47 -4.91
N PRO A 47 10.78 2.38 -4.93
CA PRO A 47 10.03 2.02 -3.73
C PRO A 47 10.23 0.56 -3.33
N ASP A 48 10.01 0.29 -2.05
CA ASP A 48 9.87 -1.07 -1.52
C ASP A 48 8.75 -1.83 -2.27
N ASN A 49 7.62 -1.15 -2.49
CA ASN A 49 6.50 -1.68 -3.26
C ASN A 49 5.85 -0.62 -4.17
N LEU A 50 5.44 -1.06 -5.36
CA LEU A 50 4.69 -0.24 -6.32
C LEU A 50 3.45 -1.00 -6.77
N TRP A 51 2.26 -0.43 -6.53
CA TRP A 51 1.00 -0.94 -7.09
C TRP A 51 0.49 -0.02 -8.19
N ALA A 52 0.25 -0.55 -9.38
CA ALA A 52 -0.48 0.17 -10.43
C ALA A 52 -1.99 0.06 -10.16
N LEU A 53 -2.60 1.20 -9.89
CA LEU A 53 -4.02 1.38 -9.61
C LEU A 53 -4.77 1.82 -10.87
N ALA A 54 -6.10 1.68 -10.86
CA ALA A 54 -6.94 2.14 -11.96
C ALA A 54 -6.85 3.66 -12.19
N GLY A 55 -6.90 4.06 -13.47
CA GLY A 55 -6.80 5.44 -13.92
C GLY A 55 -5.38 5.98 -13.79
N ASP A 56 -4.38 5.21 -14.23
CA ASP A 56 -2.96 5.60 -14.33
C ASP A 56 -2.32 6.06 -13.00
N ARG A 57 -2.88 5.70 -11.85
CA ARG A 57 -2.33 6.09 -10.54
C ARG A 57 -1.44 4.99 -10.00
N HIS A 58 -0.34 5.36 -9.37
CA HIS A 58 0.54 4.41 -8.70
C HIS A 58 0.53 4.65 -7.19
N ALA A 59 0.34 3.60 -6.39
CA ALA A 59 0.69 3.65 -4.98
C ALA A 59 2.18 3.36 -4.84
N VAL A 60 2.94 4.38 -4.46
CA VAL A 60 4.38 4.32 -4.22
C VAL A 60 4.58 4.11 -2.72
N VAL A 61 5.01 2.92 -2.32
CA VAL A 61 4.97 2.48 -0.93
C VAL A 61 6.36 2.28 -0.37
N GLU A 62 6.64 2.95 0.75
CA GLU A 62 7.78 2.66 1.63
C GLU A 62 7.26 1.95 2.89
N MET A 63 7.89 0.83 3.25
CA MET A 63 7.48 -0.01 4.37
C MET A 63 8.47 0.08 5.53
N LYS A 64 7.98 0.52 6.67
CA LYS A 64 8.73 0.67 7.91
C LYS A 64 8.17 -0.24 8.99
N THR A 65 7.93 -1.49 8.62
CA THR A 65 7.32 -2.50 9.51
C THR A 65 8.23 -2.93 10.64
N GLY A 66 9.55 -2.73 10.50
CA GLY A 66 10.52 -2.98 11.56
C GLY A 66 10.74 -1.80 12.52
N CYS A 67 10.06 -0.67 12.33
CA CYS A 67 10.21 0.48 13.20
C CYS A 67 9.30 0.37 14.44
N THR A 68 9.84 0.79 15.59
CA THR A 68 9.11 0.89 16.87
C THR A 68 8.95 2.35 17.33
N THR A 69 9.31 3.30 16.47
CA THR A 69 9.31 4.73 16.77
C THR A 69 7.92 5.36 16.72
N ASP A 70 7.72 6.37 17.53
CA ASP A 70 6.50 7.18 17.62
C ASP A 70 6.43 8.30 16.57
N MET A 71 7.47 8.47 15.77
CA MET A 71 7.55 9.42 14.66
C MET A 71 8.22 8.79 13.44
N ILE A 72 7.79 9.24 12.26
CA ILE A 72 8.43 8.95 10.97
C ILE A 72 9.68 9.83 10.89
N ALA A 73 10.86 9.21 10.77
CA ALA A 73 12.12 9.94 10.73
C ALA A 73 12.28 10.70 9.40
N LYS A 74 13.05 11.80 9.43
CA LYS A 74 13.37 12.59 8.23
C LYS A 74 13.87 11.70 7.07
N LYS A 75 14.76 10.76 7.37
CA LYS A 75 15.33 9.84 6.37
C LYS A 75 14.27 9.00 5.64
N ASP A 76 13.20 8.60 6.32
CA ASP A 76 12.15 7.74 5.75
C ASP A 76 11.23 8.57 4.84
N VAL A 77 10.95 9.82 5.21
CA VAL A 77 10.21 10.75 4.36
C VAL A 77 11.04 11.16 3.14
N ASP A 78 12.34 11.41 3.31
CA ASP A 78 13.26 11.68 2.20
C ASP A 78 13.32 10.49 1.22
N GLN A 79 13.36 9.25 1.75
CA GLN A 79 13.32 8.01 0.97
C GLN A 79 12.03 7.91 0.15
N LEU A 80 10.86 8.11 0.77
CA LEU A 80 9.57 8.12 0.07
C LEU A 80 9.54 9.17 -1.04
N GLY A 81 10.09 10.36 -0.81
CA GLY A 81 10.22 11.39 -1.84
C GLY A 81 11.11 10.96 -3.01
N GLY A 82 12.18 10.23 -2.73
CA GLY A 82 13.04 9.61 -3.75
C GLY A 82 12.30 8.59 -4.59
N SER A 83 11.53 7.71 -3.96
CA SER A 83 10.75 6.68 -4.63
C SER A 83 9.62 7.26 -5.50
N VAL A 84 9.00 8.36 -5.07
CA VAL A 84 8.04 9.11 -5.89
C VAL A 84 8.69 9.68 -7.15
N ARG A 85 9.88 10.28 -7.04
CA ARG A 85 10.62 10.78 -8.22
C ARG A 85 11.02 9.64 -9.15
N TRP A 86 11.48 8.52 -8.58
CA TRP A 86 11.81 7.33 -9.36
C TRP A 86 10.59 6.85 -10.17
N ASP A 87 9.41 6.79 -9.56
CA ASP A 87 8.19 6.39 -10.26
C ASP A 87 7.84 7.35 -11.41
N GLN A 88 7.96 8.66 -11.17
CA GLN A 88 7.71 9.69 -12.19
C GLN A 88 8.67 9.58 -13.38
N ASP A 89 9.96 9.33 -13.12
CA ASP A 89 10.99 9.20 -14.16
C ASP A 89 10.83 7.93 -14.99
N ASN A 90 10.38 6.82 -14.39
CA ASN A 90 10.20 5.54 -15.07
C ASN A 90 8.83 5.41 -15.75
N HIS A 91 7.85 6.25 -15.39
CA HIS A 91 6.51 6.27 -15.96
C HIS A 91 6.07 7.67 -16.44
N PRO A 92 6.85 8.34 -17.32
CA PRO A 92 6.63 9.75 -17.64
C PRO A 92 5.30 10.02 -18.35
N GLY A 93 4.79 9.09 -19.16
CA GLY A 93 3.52 9.25 -19.88
C GLY A 93 2.28 9.18 -18.99
N ILE A 94 2.41 8.54 -17.82
CA ILE A 94 1.35 8.29 -16.84
C ILE A 94 1.28 9.46 -15.84
N THR A 95 2.44 9.98 -15.43
CA THR A 95 2.57 11.03 -14.40
C THR A 95 2.55 12.47 -14.96
N SER A 96 2.59 12.64 -16.29
CA SER A 96 2.52 13.96 -16.95
C SER A 96 1.09 14.50 -17.13
N ILE A 97 0.05 13.74 -16.75
CA ILE A 97 -1.35 14.19 -16.81
C ILE A 97 -1.71 14.93 -15.51
N PRO A 98 -2.20 16.18 -15.56
CA PRO A 98 -2.68 16.87 -14.37
C PRO A 98 -3.77 16.05 -13.65
N GLY A 99 -3.49 15.64 -12.40
CA GLY A 99 -4.44 14.90 -11.56
C GLY A 99 -4.23 13.39 -11.49
N ILE A 100 -3.20 12.84 -12.16
CA ILE A 100 -2.81 11.43 -12.04
C ILE A 100 -1.37 11.37 -11.51
N THR A 101 -1.23 10.65 -10.40
CA THR A 101 -0.32 11.04 -9.33
C THR A 101 0.32 9.79 -8.75
N SER A 102 1.65 9.75 -8.69
CA SER A 102 2.36 8.92 -7.73
C SER A 102 1.81 9.25 -6.34
N ILE A 103 1.12 8.30 -5.72
CA ILE A 103 0.49 8.46 -4.40
C ILE A 103 1.49 7.96 -3.37
N PRO A 104 2.12 8.87 -2.60
CA PRO A 104 3.10 8.47 -1.60
C PRO A 104 2.39 7.81 -0.43
N ILE A 105 2.77 6.58 -0.11
CA ILE A 105 2.25 5.84 1.03
C ILE A 105 3.40 5.38 1.91
N MET A 106 3.31 5.71 3.20
CA MET A 106 4.20 5.19 4.23
C MET A 106 3.45 4.14 5.06
N VAL A 107 3.99 2.93 5.17
CA VAL A 107 3.50 1.94 6.14
C VAL A 107 4.35 2.05 7.38
N HIS A 108 3.83 2.67 8.44
CA HIS A 108 4.60 3.01 9.64
C HIS A 108 3.68 3.01 10.88
N PRO A 109 4.13 2.59 12.07
CA PRO A 109 3.27 2.53 13.27
C PRO A 109 2.70 3.91 13.68
N SER A 110 3.46 4.98 13.41
CA SER A 110 3.06 6.37 13.59
C SER A 110 2.74 7.08 12.29
N ARG A 111 1.84 8.06 12.35
CA ARG A 111 1.52 9.02 11.28
C ARG A 111 2.17 10.39 11.45
N ILE A 112 2.91 10.61 12.55
CA ILE A 112 3.52 11.88 12.89
C ILE A 112 4.90 11.94 12.23
N VAL A 113 5.16 12.97 11.43
CA VAL A 113 6.49 13.18 10.85
C VAL A 113 7.33 13.99 11.84
N ASN A 114 8.59 13.58 12.03
CA ASN A 114 9.54 14.34 12.84
C ASN A 114 9.66 15.78 12.30
N HIS A 115 9.76 16.77 13.18
CA HIS A 115 9.88 18.21 12.83
C HIS A 115 11.00 18.56 11.84
N GLN A 116 12.04 17.73 11.72
CA GLN A 116 13.12 17.89 10.75
C GLN A 116 12.79 17.35 9.34
N GLY A 117 11.71 16.58 9.22
CA GLY A 117 11.20 15.99 7.99
C GLY A 117 10.13 16.85 7.34
N THR A 118 10.13 16.90 6.01
CA THR A 118 9.09 17.56 5.23
C THR A 118 8.25 16.50 4.53
N PRO A 119 6.96 16.31 4.91
CA PRO A 119 6.10 15.33 4.28
C PRO A 119 6.06 15.47 2.75
N VAL A 120 6.05 14.33 2.05
CA VAL A 120 5.87 14.33 0.59
C VAL A 120 4.46 14.87 0.28
N PRO A 121 4.28 15.74 -0.74
CA PRO A 121 2.95 16.23 -1.10
C PRO A 121 1.96 15.09 -1.35
N GLY A 122 0.80 15.15 -0.70
CA GLY A 122 -0.22 14.09 -0.80
C GLY A 122 0.11 12.79 -0.07
N MET A 123 1.18 12.78 0.75
CA MET A 123 1.58 11.62 1.54
C MET A 123 0.46 11.10 2.43
N ARG A 124 0.29 9.79 2.38
CA ARG A 124 -0.66 9.01 3.17
C ARG A 124 0.10 8.01 4.03
N VAL A 125 -0.50 7.62 5.15
CA VAL A 125 0.09 6.68 6.10
C VAL A 125 -0.85 5.51 6.34
N ILE A 126 -0.33 4.29 6.31
CA ILE A 126 -1.00 3.09 6.82
C ILE A 126 -0.40 2.81 8.20
N THR A 127 -1.14 3.17 9.24
CA THR A 127 -0.82 2.88 10.63
C THR A 127 -1.14 1.43 10.98
N ALA A 128 -0.72 0.96 12.16
CA ALA A 128 -1.06 -0.38 12.65
C ALA A 128 -2.58 -0.64 12.66
N ALA A 129 -3.36 0.33 13.13
CA ALA A 129 -4.83 0.24 13.14
C ALA A 129 -5.39 0.13 11.71
N LYS A 130 -4.87 0.92 10.76
CA LYS A 130 -5.31 0.85 9.37
C LYS A 130 -4.90 -0.42 8.65
N LEU A 131 -3.74 -0.97 8.99
CA LEU A 131 -3.31 -2.27 8.51
C LEU A 131 -4.23 -3.39 9.02
N ASP A 132 -4.65 -3.34 10.29
CA ASP A 132 -5.59 -4.31 10.85
C ASP A 132 -6.98 -4.22 10.21
N GLU A 133 -7.48 -3.00 9.96
CA GLU A 133 -8.69 -2.77 9.19
C GLU A 133 -8.58 -3.38 7.78
N LEU A 134 -7.45 -3.17 7.10
CA LEU A 134 -7.18 -3.74 5.77
C LEU A 134 -7.15 -5.27 5.82
N LYS A 135 -6.37 -5.86 6.74
CA LYS A 135 -6.30 -7.32 6.94
C LYS A 135 -7.68 -7.91 7.17
N THR A 136 -8.50 -7.25 7.99
CA THR A 136 -9.88 -7.67 8.26
C THR A 136 -10.74 -7.62 7.01
N ALA A 137 -10.69 -6.52 6.26
CA ALA A 137 -11.45 -6.38 5.01
C ALA A 137 -11.06 -7.43 3.97
N VAL A 138 -9.77 -7.72 3.83
CA VAL A 138 -9.26 -8.75 2.91
C VAL A 138 -9.71 -10.15 3.32
N ARG A 139 -9.69 -10.48 4.61
CA ARG A 139 -10.21 -11.77 5.11
C ARG A 139 -11.71 -11.91 4.84
N SER A 140 -12.50 -10.88 5.14
CA SER A 140 -13.94 -10.88 4.89
C SER A 140 -14.26 -11.04 3.41
N PHE A 141 -13.52 -10.34 2.54
CA PHE A 141 -13.61 -10.49 1.09
C PHE A 141 -13.31 -11.93 0.64
N ALA A 142 -12.23 -12.51 1.16
CA ALA A 142 -11.85 -13.88 0.82
C ALA A 142 -12.93 -14.90 1.24
N VAL A 143 -13.52 -14.73 2.43
CA VAL A 143 -14.64 -15.56 2.93
C VAL A 143 -15.86 -15.45 2.02
N ALA A 144 -16.28 -14.23 1.70
CA ALA A 144 -17.43 -13.98 0.82
C ALA A 144 -17.26 -14.61 -0.58
N LEU A 145 -16.03 -14.67 -1.10
CA LEU A 145 -15.72 -15.33 -2.36
C LEU A 145 -15.81 -16.86 -2.30
N ALA A 146 -15.42 -17.52 -1.20
CA ALA A 146 -15.46 -18.98 -1.15
C ALA A 146 -16.81 -19.55 -0.71
N ASP A 147 -17.62 -18.79 0.05
CA ASP A 147 -18.95 -19.23 0.50
C ASP A 147 -20.00 -19.24 -0.63
N GLY A 148 -19.59 -19.06 -1.89
CA GLY A 148 -20.44 -19.22 -3.07
C GLY A 148 -21.45 -18.09 -3.31
N GLN A 149 -21.45 -17.04 -2.46
CA GLN A 149 -22.19 -15.81 -2.74
C GLN A 149 -21.54 -15.01 -3.89
N GLY A 150 -20.23 -15.19 -4.11
CA GLY A 150 -19.53 -14.76 -5.31
C GLY A 150 -19.18 -15.98 -6.14
N ARG A 151 -19.82 -16.13 -7.30
CA ARG A 151 -19.29 -16.97 -8.37
C ARG A 151 -17.88 -16.48 -8.67
N TRP A 152 -16.84 -17.16 -8.19
CA TRP A 152 -15.44 -16.74 -8.37
C TRP A 152 -15.02 -16.68 -9.86
N TYR A 153 -15.82 -17.30 -10.73
CA TYR A 153 -15.72 -17.25 -12.20
C TYR A 153 -16.52 -16.10 -12.84
N ASP A 154 -17.25 -15.32 -12.03
CA ASP A 154 -18.08 -14.19 -12.46
C ASP A 154 -17.38 -12.88 -12.07
N GLU A 155 -16.80 -12.22 -13.06
CA GLU A 155 -16.09 -10.95 -12.91
C GLU A 155 -16.96 -9.87 -12.24
N GLN A 156 -18.27 -9.87 -12.49
CA GLN A 156 -19.20 -8.92 -11.85
C GLN A 156 -19.33 -9.21 -10.36
N GLY A 157 -19.44 -10.49 -10.00
CA GLY A 157 -19.48 -10.92 -8.60
C GLY A 157 -18.23 -10.51 -7.82
N VAL A 158 -17.05 -10.71 -8.40
CA VAL A 158 -15.77 -10.31 -7.79
C VAL A 158 -15.67 -8.78 -7.63
N SER A 159 -16.07 -8.02 -8.66
CA SER A 159 -16.04 -6.55 -8.63
C SER A 159 -16.96 -5.96 -7.55
N VAL A 160 -18.16 -6.53 -7.36
CA VAL A 160 -19.09 -6.13 -6.30
C VAL A 160 -18.47 -6.37 -4.92
N GLN A 161 -17.87 -7.54 -4.71
CA GLN A 161 -17.25 -7.90 -3.42
C GLN A 161 -16.05 -7.01 -3.10
N LEU A 162 -15.17 -6.72 -4.07
CA LEU A 162 -14.07 -5.76 -3.92
C LEU A 162 -14.60 -4.36 -3.56
N THR A 163 -15.69 -3.94 -4.19
CA THR A 163 -16.31 -2.63 -3.97
C THR A 163 -16.94 -2.51 -2.59
N GLN A 164 -17.60 -3.58 -2.10
CA GLN A 164 -18.19 -3.67 -0.76
C GLN A 164 -17.10 -3.68 0.32
N ALA A 165 -16.02 -4.45 0.10
CA ALA A 165 -14.87 -4.50 1.00
C ALA A 165 -13.99 -3.23 0.95
N ARG A 166 -14.28 -2.27 0.06
CA ARG A 166 -13.51 -1.04 -0.17
C ARG A 166 -12.08 -1.30 -0.66
N LEU A 167 -11.84 -2.45 -1.30
CA LEU A 167 -10.53 -2.90 -1.78
C LEU A 167 -10.22 -2.48 -3.22
N THR A 168 -11.15 -1.81 -3.92
CA THR A 168 -10.85 -1.23 -5.23
C THR A 168 -9.90 -0.05 -5.12
N ALA A 169 -9.10 0.20 -6.15
CA ALA A 169 -8.13 1.30 -6.24
C ALA A 169 -8.64 2.65 -5.71
N GLY A 170 -9.87 3.05 -6.08
CA GLY A 170 -10.45 4.33 -5.65
C GLY A 170 -10.88 4.36 -4.18
N LYS A 171 -11.26 3.21 -3.61
CA LYS A 171 -11.76 3.12 -2.23
C LYS A 171 -10.66 2.79 -1.22
N PHE A 172 -9.66 2.01 -1.63
CA PHE A 172 -8.56 1.54 -0.78
C PHE A 172 -7.89 2.70 -0.04
N LEU A 173 -7.49 3.74 -0.79
CA LEU A 173 -6.79 4.90 -0.23
C LEU A 173 -7.62 5.59 0.85
N ASN A 174 -8.91 5.81 0.61
CA ASN A 174 -9.76 6.51 1.57
C ASN A 174 -10.14 5.65 2.78
N ALA A 175 -10.17 4.32 2.62
CA ALA A 175 -10.55 3.41 3.69
C ALA A 175 -9.39 3.06 4.62
N PHE A 176 -8.22 2.81 4.05
CA PHE A 176 -7.10 2.14 4.74
C PHE A 176 -5.83 3.00 4.81
N THR A 177 -5.91 4.28 4.47
CA THR A 177 -4.81 5.21 4.70
C THR A 177 -5.32 6.48 5.37
N GLU A 178 -4.43 7.15 6.08
CA GLU A 178 -4.67 8.43 6.74
C GLU A 178 -3.84 9.51 6.04
N VAL A 179 -4.40 10.70 5.87
CA VAL A 179 -3.62 11.86 5.47
C VAL A 179 -2.83 12.36 6.68
N ASN A 180 -1.58 12.78 6.46
CA ASN A 180 -0.85 13.44 7.53
C ASN A 180 -1.50 14.80 7.83
N LEU A 181 -2.07 14.95 9.02
CA LEU A 181 -2.83 16.15 9.43
C LEU A 181 -2.10 17.02 10.47
N VAL A 182 -0.85 16.72 10.83
CA VAL A 182 -0.22 17.44 11.94
C VAL A 182 1.23 17.76 11.62
N GLU A 183 1.48 19.02 11.30
CA GLU A 183 2.74 19.67 11.62
C GLU A 183 2.83 19.74 13.15
N SER A 184 3.91 19.22 13.72
CA SER A 184 4.23 19.40 15.14
C SER A 184 4.62 20.85 15.44
#